data_AF-A0AAW4CNH8-F1
#
_entry.id   AF-A0AAW4CNH8-F1
#
_cell.length_a   1.000
_cell.length_b   1.000
_cell.length_c   1.000
_cell.angle_alpha   90.00
_cell.angle_beta   90.00
_cell.angle_gamma   90.00
#
_symmetry.space_group_name_H-M   'P 1'
#
loop_
_entity.id
_entity.type
_entity.pdbx_description
1 polymer ?
#
loop_
_entity_poly.entity_id
_entity_poly.type
_entity_poly.pdbx_seq_one_letter_code
_entity_poly.pdbx_strand_id
1 'polypeptide(L)'
;MFIGGPSYTHTAVSRADDVTDEFVEGPPGYKKDLLLKADLPTENTLDKSKVFIVHGHDEAAQTKAARFVEKLGLEAIILHEKASSGRTIIEKIEHYSDVGFAIVLYTPDDLGNVKGKAEELNGRARQNVVFEHGYLIGKLRRENVVALVEAPIELPNDISGVVYINIDEASAWHLQLAKEMKQSGYEIDMNKLI
;
A
#
# COMPACT_ATOMS: atom_id res chain seq x y z
N MET A 1 34.40 -25.71 6.29
CA MET A 1 33.66 -26.85 5.70
C MET A 1 32.19 -26.46 5.71
N PHE A 2 31.67 -25.91 4.61
CA PHE A 2 30.28 -25.47 4.51
C PHE A 2 29.42 -26.68 4.11
N ILE A 3 28.53 -27.09 5.01
CA ILE A 3 27.56 -28.17 4.80
C ILE A 3 26.26 -27.47 4.41
N GLY A 4 25.81 -27.64 3.17
CA GLY A 4 24.55 -27.07 2.68
C GLY A 4 24.66 -26.53 1.25
N GLY A 5 24.85 -27.42 0.28
CA GLY A 5 24.59 -27.09 -1.12
C GLY A 5 23.09 -26.87 -1.35
N PRO A 6 22.69 -26.26 -2.49
CA PRO A 6 21.28 -26.09 -2.83
C PRO A 6 20.54 -27.43 -2.77
N SER A 7 19.29 -27.38 -2.27
CA SER A 7 18.39 -28.55 -2.18
C SER A 7 18.42 -29.38 -3.47
N TYR A 8 18.26 -30.70 -3.34
CA TYR A 8 18.11 -31.60 -4.50
C TYR A 8 17.04 -31.11 -5.48
N THR A 9 15.94 -30.53 -4.98
CA THR A 9 14.89 -29.93 -5.82
C THR A 9 15.39 -28.72 -6.61
N HIS A 10 16.19 -27.87 -5.98
CA HIS A 10 16.73 -26.65 -6.60
C HIS A 10 17.82 -26.96 -7.65
N THR A 11 18.57 -28.05 -7.44
CA THR A 11 19.57 -28.55 -8.39
C THR A 11 18.93 -29.30 -9.56
N ALA A 12 17.76 -29.93 -9.34
CA ALA A 12 17.00 -30.60 -10.39
C ALA A 12 16.38 -29.58 -11.36
N VAL A 13 15.80 -28.48 -10.86
CA VAL A 13 15.23 -27.43 -11.73
C VAL A 13 16.27 -26.79 -12.64
N SER A 14 17.51 -26.58 -12.15
CA SER A 14 18.59 -26.01 -12.95
C SER A 14 19.21 -26.98 -13.98
N ARG A 15 18.87 -28.27 -13.92
CA ARG A 15 19.39 -29.34 -14.79
C ARG A 15 18.30 -29.95 -15.67
N ALA A 16 17.05 -29.56 -15.49
CA ALA A 16 15.95 -30.02 -16.31
C ALA A 16 16.05 -29.33 -17.68
N ASP A 17 15.86 -30.12 -18.75
CA ASP A 17 15.75 -29.57 -20.09
C ASP A 17 14.49 -28.70 -20.21
N ASP A 18 14.63 -27.55 -20.85
CA ASP A 18 13.51 -26.65 -21.09
C ASP A 18 12.58 -27.26 -22.16
N VAL A 19 11.55 -27.94 -21.68
CA VAL A 19 10.53 -28.60 -22.51
C VAL A 19 9.36 -27.66 -22.85
N THR A 20 9.48 -26.36 -22.60
CA THR A 20 8.34 -25.44 -22.77
C THR A 20 7.87 -25.42 -24.23
N ASP A 21 8.75 -25.67 -25.19
CA ASP A 21 8.40 -25.76 -26.62
C ASP A 21 7.92 -27.16 -27.03
N GLU A 22 8.03 -28.16 -26.14
CA GLU A 22 7.57 -29.54 -26.33
C GLU A 22 6.11 -29.73 -25.90
N PHE A 23 5.62 -28.90 -24.96
CA PHE A 23 4.27 -29.01 -24.39
C PHE A 23 3.34 -27.81 -24.67
N VAL A 24 3.81 -26.76 -25.36
CA VAL A 24 3.02 -25.55 -25.61
C VAL A 24 2.85 -25.33 -27.12
N GLU A 25 1.65 -25.65 -27.63
CA GLU A 25 1.27 -25.74 -29.06
C GLU A 25 1.10 -24.39 -29.78
N GLY A 26 2.11 -23.54 -29.74
CA GLY A 26 2.20 -22.34 -30.61
C GLY A 26 3.22 -22.53 -31.73
N PRO A 27 3.11 -21.81 -32.87
CA PRO A 27 4.14 -21.84 -33.90
C PRO A 27 5.51 -21.45 -33.33
N PRO A 28 6.64 -22.01 -33.81
CA PRO A 28 7.98 -21.72 -33.31
C PRO A 28 8.25 -20.21 -33.25
N GLY A 29 8.59 -19.70 -32.06
CA GLY A 29 8.78 -18.25 -31.84
C GLY A 29 7.54 -17.50 -31.33
N TYR A 30 6.37 -18.14 -31.21
CA TYR A 30 5.16 -17.51 -30.66
C TYR A 30 5.35 -16.95 -29.24
N LYS A 31 6.16 -17.62 -28.40
CA LYS A 31 6.53 -17.08 -27.08
C LYS A 31 7.47 -15.89 -27.15
N LYS A 32 8.38 -15.83 -28.14
CA LYS A 32 9.20 -14.63 -28.38
C LYS A 32 8.34 -13.46 -28.78
N ASP A 33 7.35 -13.68 -29.65
CA ASP A 33 6.36 -12.67 -30.01
C ASP A 33 5.46 -12.29 -28.83
N LEU A 34 5.08 -13.21 -27.94
CA LEU A 34 4.38 -12.91 -26.68
C LEU A 34 5.26 -12.13 -25.69
N LEU A 35 6.57 -12.40 -25.62
CA LEU A 35 7.51 -11.66 -24.79
C LEU A 35 7.83 -10.27 -25.38
N LEU A 36 7.75 -10.13 -26.71
CA LEU A 36 7.92 -8.87 -27.44
C LEU A 36 6.63 -8.03 -27.47
N LYS A 37 5.44 -8.67 -27.37
CA LYS A 37 4.11 -8.05 -27.31
C LYS A 37 3.54 -7.91 -25.91
N ALA A 38 4.12 -8.59 -24.93
CA ALA A 38 4.03 -8.15 -23.56
C ALA A 38 4.69 -6.78 -23.58
N ASP A 39 3.89 -5.72 -23.66
CA ASP A 39 4.30 -4.41 -23.22
C ASP A 39 4.94 -4.64 -21.84
N LEU A 40 6.27 -4.74 -21.79
CA LEU A 40 7.02 -4.47 -20.58
C LEU A 40 6.40 -3.16 -20.11
N PRO A 41 5.75 -3.11 -18.92
CA PRO A 41 5.13 -1.88 -18.48
C PRO A 41 6.24 -0.84 -18.60
N THR A 42 6.08 0.10 -19.55
CA THR A 42 6.89 1.32 -19.59
C THR A 42 6.94 1.75 -18.15
N GLU A 43 8.14 1.80 -17.55
CA GLU A 43 8.30 2.14 -16.13
C GLU A 43 7.37 3.31 -15.87
N ASN A 44 6.23 3.02 -15.24
CA ASN A 44 5.20 4.01 -15.07
C ASN A 44 5.78 4.83 -13.94
N THR A 45 6.50 5.90 -14.30
CA THR A 45 7.28 6.68 -13.36
C THR A 45 6.31 7.15 -12.31
N LEU A 46 6.44 6.60 -11.09
CA LEU A 46 5.54 6.94 -10.01
C LEU A 46 5.59 8.45 -9.81
N ASP A 47 4.43 9.09 -9.85
CA ASP A 47 4.25 10.49 -9.57
C ASP A 47 4.41 10.73 -8.07
N LYS A 48 5.63 11.10 -7.69
CA LYS A 48 6.00 11.43 -6.32
C LYS A 48 5.58 12.83 -5.89
N SER A 49 4.77 13.52 -6.70
CA SER A 49 4.06 14.73 -6.24
C SER A 49 2.73 14.40 -5.58
N LYS A 50 2.24 13.15 -5.70
CA LYS A 50 0.93 12.71 -5.18
C LYS A 50 1.05 11.71 -4.04
N VAL A 51 0.08 11.74 -3.13
CA VAL A 51 -0.05 10.80 -2.01
C VAL A 51 -1.50 10.36 -1.89
N PHE A 52 -1.73 9.05 -1.82
CA PHE A 52 -3.07 8.53 -1.52
C PHE A 52 -3.40 8.71 -0.04
N ILE A 53 -4.65 9.07 0.23
CA ILE A 53 -5.23 9.05 1.58
C ILE A 53 -6.45 8.15 1.56
N VAL A 54 -6.36 7.07 2.34
CA VAL A 54 -7.47 6.18 2.67
C VAL A 54 -7.97 6.51 4.06
N HIS A 55 -9.27 6.67 4.20
CA HIS A 55 -9.93 6.93 5.48
C HIS A 55 -11.32 6.30 5.45
N GLY A 56 -11.94 6.15 6.62
CA GLY A 56 -13.35 5.79 6.70
C GLY A 56 -14.21 7.03 6.92
N HIS A 57 -14.94 7.12 8.04
CA HIS A 57 -15.92 8.21 8.27
C HIS A 57 -15.34 9.44 8.95
N ASP A 58 -14.13 9.35 9.49
CA ASP A 58 -13.51 10.49 10.18
C ASP A 58 -12.96 11.53 9.19
N GLU A 59 -13.79 12.53 8.88
CA GLU A 59 -13.41 13.67 8.04
C GLU A 59 -12.36 14.59 8.71
N ALA A 60 -12.30 14.63 10.05
CA ALA A 60 -11.35 15.48 10.75
C ALA A 60 -9.93 14.92 10.64
N ALA A 61 -9.75 13.62 10.86
CA ALA A 61 -8.50 12.92 10.66
C ALA A 61 -8.04 13.01 9.19
N GLN A 62 -8.98 12.83 8.25
CA GLN A 62 -8.73 12.97 6.82
C GLN A 62 -8.27 14.39 6.45
N THR A 63 -8.97 15.42 6.91
CA THR A 63 -8.60 16.82 6.67
C THR A 63 -7.24 17.14 7.27
N LYS A 64 -6.93 16.63 8.47
CA LYS A 64 -5.64 16.84 9.13
C LYS A 64 -4.48 16.23 8.33
N ALA A 65 -4.66 15.00 7.83
CA ALA A 65 -3.68 14.33 6.99
C ALA A 65 -3.50 15.04 5.63
N ALA A 66 -4.60 15.40 4.96
CA ALA A 66 -4.56 16.09 3.67
C ALA A 66 -3.83 17.43 3.76
N ARG A 67 -4.17 18.26 4.76
CA ARG A 67 -3.50 19.55 4.99
C ARG A 67 -2.02 19.40 5.26
N PHE A 68 -1.62 18.34 5.95
CA PHE A 68 -0.21 18.07 6.20
C PHE A 68 0.53 17.73 4.89
N VAL A 69 -0.02 16.84 4.08
CA VAL A 69 0.52 16.49 2.74
C VAL A 69 0.65 17.74 1.86
N GLU A 70 -0.40 18.56 1.82
CA GLU A 70 -0.41 19.83 1.06
C GLU A 70 0.62 20.84 1.60
N LYS A 71 0.82 20.93 2.93
CA LYS A 71 1.87 21.77 3.53
C LYS A 71 3.26 21.40 3.00
N LEU A 72 3.51 20.11 2.73
CA LEU A 72 4.78 19.65 2.15
C LEU A 72 4.94 20.04 0.68
N GLY A 73 3.86 20.42 0.00
CA GLY A 73 3.82 20.75 -1.43
C GLY A 73 3.42 19.57 -2.32
N LEU A 74 2.77 18.56 -1.74
CA LEU A 74 2.28 17.37 -2.43
C LEU A 74 0.75 17.45 -2.63
N GLU A 75 0.23 16.74 -3.63
CA GLU A 75 -1.20 16.57 -3.86
C GLU A 75 -1.75 15.40 -3.02
N ALA A 76 -2.74 15.68 -2.17
CA ALA A 76 -3.49 14.66 -1.44
C ALA A 76 -4.62 14.09 -2.31
N ILE A 77 -4.57 12.78 -2.61
CA ILE A 77 -5.62 12.08 -3.36
C ILE A 77 -6.47 11.27 -2.39
N ILE A 78 -7.62 11.83 -2.03
CA ILE A 78 -8.62 11.16 -1.18
C ILE A 78 -9.48 10.22 -2.05
N LEU A 79 -9.27 8.91 -1.90
CA LEU A 79 -9.83 7.91 -2.82
C LEU A 79 -11.37 7.82 -2.77
N HIS A 80 -11.96 7.99 -1.59
CA HIS A 80 -13.41 7.90 -1.40
C HIS A 80 -14.17 9.07 -2.04
N GLU A 81 -13.57 10.27 -2.09
CA GLU A 81 -14.21 11.49 -2.62
C GLU A 81 -14.13 11.60 -4.16
N LYS A 82 -13.20 10.90 -4.81
CA LYS A 82 -13.11 10.95 -6.29
C LYS A 82 -14.38 10.38 -6.91
N ALA A 83 -14.90 11.06 -7.94
CA ALA A 83 -16.12 10.65 -8.64
C ALA A 83 -16.05 9.16 -9.03
N SER A 84 -17.02 8.37 -8.55
CA SER A 84 -17.01 6.93 -8.81
C SER A 84 -17.20 6.63 -10.29
N SER A 85 -18.03 7.36 -11.03
CA SER A 85 -18.26 7.11 -12.47
C SER A 85 -18.52 5.63 -12.81
N GLY A 86 -19.16 4.89 -11.89
CA GLY A 86 -19.38 3.44 -11.99
C GLY A 86 -18.22 2.53 -11.51
N ARG A 87 -17.06 3.11 -11.18
CA ARG A 87 -15.86 2.41 -10.69
C ARG A 87 -15.95 2.06 -9.21
N THR A 88 -15.54 0.85 -8.91
CA THR A 88 -15.19 0.37 -7.57
C THR A 88 -13.94 1.09 -7.04
N ILE A 89 -13.70 0.97 -5.74
CA ILE A 89 -12.50 1.55 -5.11
C ILE A 89 -11.20 1.00 -5.71
N ILE A 90 -11.19 -0.29 -6.07
CA ILE A 90 -10.04 -0.95 -6.70
C ILE A 90 -9.74 -0.30 -8.05
N GLU A 91 -10.77 -0.12 -8.88
CA GLU A 91 -10.64 0.53 -10.18
C GLU A 91 -10.23 2.01 -10.06
N LYS A 92 -10.59 2.70 -8.97
CA LYS A 92 -10.05 4.05 -8.69
C LYS A 92 -8.55 4.00 -8.39
N ILE A 93 -8.12 3.08 -7.53
CA ILE A 93 -6.69 2.91 -7.21
C ILE A 93 -5.90 2.53 -8.46
N GLU A 94 -6.46 1.70 -9.34
CA GLU A 94 -5.88 1.38 -10.66
C GLU A 94 -5.86 2.59 -11.60
N HIS A 95 -6.89 3.41 -11.62
CA HIS A 95 -6.94 4.60 -12.45
C HIS A 95 -5.87 5.64 -12.07
N TYR A 96 -5.64 5.83 -10.77
CA TYR A 96 -4.59 6.70 -10.22
C TYR A 96 -3.30 5.90 -9.94
N SER A 97 -2.96 4.92 -10.80
CA SER A 97 -1.86 3.98 -10.55
C SER A 97 -0.47 4.60 -10.46
N ASP A 98 -0.32 5.86 -10.88
CA ASP A 98 0.92 6.61 -10.85
C ASP A 98 1.34 7.02 -9.43
N VAL A 99 0.48 6.99 -8.42
CA VAL A 99 0.83 7.43 -7.06
C VAL A 99 1.81 6.46 -6.38
N GLY A 100 2.89 6.99 -5.81
CA GLY A 100 3.98 6.20 -5.21
C GLY A 100 3.94 5.99 -3.70
N PHE A 101 2.98 6.58 -2.97
CA PHE A 101 2.91 6.50 -1.51
C PHE A 101 1.47 6.62 -1.02
N ALA A 102 1.14 5.93 0.06
CA ALA A 102 -0.19 5.96 0.65
C ALA A 102 -0.17 6.13 2.17
N ILE A 103 -1.14 6.91 2.65
CA ILE A 103 -1.47 7.08 4.05
C ILE A 103 -2.83 6.42 4.30
N VAL A 104 -2.89 5.54 5.30
CA VAL A 104 -4.13 4.87 5.71
C VAL A 104 -4.51 5.32 7.11
N LEU A 105 -5.70 5.89 7.27
CA LEU A 105 -6.20 6.39 8.55
C LEU A 105 -6.99 5.31 9.28
N TYR A 106 -6.47 4.86 10.41
CA TYR A 106 -7.09 3.92 11.33
C TYR A 106 -7.80 4.71 12.43
N THR A 107 -9.05 5.07 12.18
CA THR A 107 -9.98 5.72 13.12
C THR A 107 -11.04 4.73 13.61
N PRO A 108 -11.56 4.89 14.85
CA PRO A 108 -12.49 3.95 15.48
C PRO A 108 -13.93 4.06 14.91
N ASP A 109 -14.07 3.91 13.59
CA ASP A 109 -15.33 4.10 12.87
C ASP A 109 -16.37 3.01 13.13
N ASP A 110 -15.91 1.78 13.33
CA ASP A 110 -16.76 0.63 13.58
C ASP A 110 -16.46 0.07 14.99
N LEU A 111 -17.45 -0.61 15.57
CA LEU A 111 -17.27 -1.38 16.80
C LEU A 111 -17.24 -2.88 16.49
N GLY A 112 -16.38 -3.63 17.18
CA GLY A 112 -16.32 -5.09 17.02
C GLY A 112 -15.46 -5.77 18.08
N ASN A 113 -15.63 -7.09 18.18
CA ASN A 113 -14.72 -7.98 18.91
C ASN A 113 -14.88 -9.42 18.37
N VAL A 114 -14.06 -10.35 18.84
CA VAL A 114 -14.21 -11.78 18.62
C VAL A 114 -15.52 -12.29 19.20
N LYS A 115 -16.09 -13.35 18.58
CA LYS A 115 -17.40 -13.92 18.95
C LYS A 115 -17.55 -14.24 20.45
N GLY A 116 -16.48 -14.69 21.11
CA GLY A 116 -16.48 -15.01 22.54
C GLY A 116 -16.54 -13.80 23.48
N LYS A 117 -16.43 -12.59 22.94
CA LYS A 117 -16.41 -11.31 23.66
C LYS A 117 -17.38 -10.29 23.05
N ALA A 118 -18.52 -10.75 22.54
CA ALA A 118 -19.48 -9.90 21.85
C ALA A 118 -20.00 -8.72 22.70
N GLU A 119 -19.96 -8.86 24.03
CA GLU A 119 -20.35 -7.82 24.99
C GLU A 119 -19.23 -6.77 25.27
N GLU A 120 -17.98 -7.06 24.90
CA GLU A 120 -16.82 -6.17 25.10
C GLU A 120 -16.44 -5.52 23.76
N LEU A 121 -17.21 -4.59 23.22
CA LEU A 121 -16.87 -4.01 21.91
C LEU A 121 -15.65 -3.09 21.97
N ASN A 122 -14.71 -3.25 21.02
CA ASN A 122 -13.59 -2.33 20.80
C ASN A 122 -13.86 -1.45 19.57
N GLY A 123 -13.33 -0.22 19.58
CA GLY A 123 -13.20 0.57 18.36
C GLY A 123 -12.27 -0.13 17.37
N ARG A 124 -12.60 -0.13 16.09
CA ARG A 124 -11.78 -0.69 15.01
C ARG A 124 -11.93 0.11 13.73
N ALA A 125 -10.93 0.02 12.86
CA ALA A 125 -11.01 0.65 11.55
C ALA A 125 -12.10 -0.01 10.70
N ARG A 126 -12.71 0.77 9.83
CA ARG A 126 -13.74 0.27 8.91
C ARG A 126 -13.18 -0.83 8.01
N GLN A 127 -13.98 -1.86 7.71
CA GLN A 127 -13.48 -3.03 6.97
C GLN A 127 -12.91 -2.68 5.58
N ASN A 128 -13.52 -1.71 4.89
CA ASN A 128 -13.02 -1.23 3.60
C ASN A 128 -11.62 -0.61 3.71
N VAL A 129 -11.36 0.16 4.77
CA VAL A 129 -10.04 0.75 5.06
C VAL A 129 -8.99 -0.36 5.24
N VAL A 130 -9.32 -1.41 5.99
CA VAL A 130 -8.42 -2.56 6.19
C VAL A 130 -8.15 -3.30 4.87
N PHE A 131 -9.18 -3.48 4.04
CA PHE A 131 -9.04 -4.09 2.73
C PHE A 131 -8.16 -3.25 1.78
N GLU A 132 -8.43 -1.96 1.69
CA GLU A 132 -7.66 -1.01 0.87
C GLU A 132 -6.21 -0.93 1.31
N HIS A 133 -5.95 -0.99 2.62
CA HIS A 133 -4.60 -1.08 3.16
C HIS A 133 -3.86 -2.31 2.61
N GLY A 134 -4.47 -3.50 2.71
CA GLY A 134 -3.89 -4.74 2.17
C GLY A 134 -3.61 -4.64 0.66
N TYR A 135 -4.54 -4.05 -0.08
CA TYR A 135 -4.39 -3.82 -1.52
C TYR A 135 -3.22 -2.87 -1.84
N LEU A 136 -3.11 -1.75 -1.11
CA LEU A 136 -2.05 -0.76 -1.28
C LEU A 136 -0.67 -1.34 -0.93
N ILE A 137 -0.56 -2.20 0.09
CA ILE A 137 0.69 -2.91 0.39
C ILE A 137 1.09 -3.79 -0.80
N GLY A 138 0.14 -4.52 -1.41
CA GLY A 138 0.41 -5.36 -2.58
C GLY A 138 0.87 -4.55 -3.80
N LYS A 139 0.28 -3.35 -3.98
CA LYS A 139 0.55 -2.46 -5.12
C LYS A 139 1.82 -1.62 -4.96
N LEU A 140 1.95 -0.92 -3.85
CA LEU A 140 3.00 0.07 -3.58
C LEU A 140 4.19 -0.52 -2.82
N ARG A 141 4.05 -1.73 -2.28
CA ARG A 141 4.95 -2.34 -1.28
C ARG A 141 4.83 -1.68 0.09
N ARG A 142 5.20 -2.44 1.12
CA ARG A 142 5.00 -2.07 2.53
C ARG A 142 5.75 -0.79 2.92
N GLU A 143 6.91 -0.55 2.34
CA GLU A 143 7.77 0.61 2.62
C GLU A 143 7.17 1.94 2.18
N ASN A 144 6.21 1.90 1.25
CA ASN A 144 5.54 3.08 0.69
C ASN A 144 4.12 3.28 1.25
N VAL A 145 3.77 2.56 2.33
CA VAL A 145 2.45 2.65 2.98
C VAL A 145 2.64 2.89 4.47
N VAL A 146 1.97 3.91 4.99
CA VAL A 146 1.97 4.25 6.41
C VAL A 146 0.56 4.27 6.95
N ALA A 147 0.34 3.64 8.10
CA ALA A 147 -0.91 3.70 8.82
C ALA A 147 -0.83 4.76 9.93
N LEU A 148 -1.68 5.79 9.87
CA LEU A 148 -1.87 6.73 10.97
C LEU A 148 -3.00 6.24 11.86
N VAL A 149 -2.76 6.15 13.16
CA VAL A 149 -3.66 5.49 14.11
C VAL A 149 -4.20 6.49 15.13
N GLU A 150 -5.52 6.57 15.24
CA GLU A 150 -6.18 7.26 16.34
C GLU A 150 -6.54 6.25 17.43
N ALA A 151 -5.72 6.22 18.48
CA ALA A 151 -5.90 5.30 19.60
C ALA A 151 -6.95 5.84 20.59
N PRO A 152 -7.68 4.96 21.31
CA PRO A 152 -7.56 3.51 21.34
C PRO A 152 -8.38 2.79 20.26
N ILE A 153 -7.75 1.87 19.53
CA ILE A 153 -8.39 1.10 18.46
C ILE A 153 -7.76 -0.31 18.33
N GLU A 154 -8.56 -1.31 17.98
CA GLU A 154 -8.10 -2.65 17.61
C GLU A 154 -7.43 -2.61 16.22
N LEU A 155 -6.19 -3.09 16.15
CA LEU A 155 -5.42 -3.19 14.91
C LEU A 155 -5.39 -4.63 14.38
N PRO A 156 -5.35 -4.84 13.06
CA PRO A 156 -5.17 -6.18 12.48
C PRO A 156 -3.83 -6.81 12.86
N ASN A 157 -3.84 -8.05 13.35
CA ASN A 157 -2.63 -8.74 13.81
C ASN A 157 -1.65 -9.12 12.69
N ASP A 158 -2.15 -9.35 11.47
CA ASP A 158 -1.36 -9.96 10.38
C ASP A 158 -0.70 -8.97 9.41
N ILE A 159 -0.83 -7.66 9.65
CA ILE A 159 -0.18 -6.62 8.83
C ILE A 159 1.24 -6.35 9.37
N SER A 160 2.05 -7.40 9.34
CA SER A 160 3.44 -7.34 9.82
C SER A 160 4.34 -6.56 8.85
N GLY A 161 5.11 -5.60 9.38
CA GLY A 161 6.09 -4.84 8.61
C GLY A 161 5.58 -3.54 7.96
N VAL A 162 4.37 -3.09 8.29
CA VAL A 162 3.90 -1.73 8.00
C VAL A 162 4.15 -0.82 9.21
N VAL A 163 4.48 0.45 8.95
CA VAL A 163 4.69 1.47 9.98
C VAL A 163 3.34 1.99 10.46
N TYR A 164 3.08 1.82 11.76
CA TYR A 164 1.97 2.45 12.47
C TYR A 164 2.47 3.67 13.22
N ILE A 165 1.88 4.84 12.96
CA ILE A 165 2.20 6.10 13.63
C ILE A 165 0.95 6.59 14.35
N ASN A 166 1.02 6.75 15.66
CA ASN A 166 -0.11 7.31 16.41
C ASN A 166 -0.28 8.79 16.10
N ILE A 167 -1.51 9.21 15.82
CA ILE A 167 -1.87 10.62 15.70
C ILE A 167 -1.89 11.21 17.10
N ASP A 168 -0.91 12.06 17.40
CA ASP A 168 -0.82 12.77 18.67
C ASP A 168 -1.17 14.27 18.53
N GLU A 169 -1.50 14.89 19.66
CA GLU A 169 -1.77 16.34 19.74
C GLU A 169 -0.51 17.19 19.57
N ALA A 170 0.66 16.67 19.99
CA ALA A 170 1.95 17.34 19.88
C ALA A 170 2.51 17.36 18.44
N SER A 171 1.75 16.85 17.47
CA SER A 171 2.13 16.80 16.06
C SER A 171 3.43 16.04 15.77
N ALA A 172 3.86 15.13 16.67
CA ALA A 172 5.08 14.34 16.49
C ALA A 172 4.97 13.36 15.31
N TRP A 173 3.75 12.92 14.99
CA TRP A 173 3.46 12.10 13.81
C TRP A 173 3.85 12.76 12.47
N HIS A 174 3.83 14.10 12.37
CA HIS A 174 4.27 14.82 11.16
C HIS A 174 5.72 14.51 10.80
N LEU A 175 6.61 14.55 11.80
CA LEU A 175 8.04 14.31 11.59
C LEU A 175 8.30 12.86 11.20
N GLN A 176 7.58 11.92 11.80
CA GLN A 176 7.70 10.50 11.48
C GLN A 176 7.21 10.23 10.05
N LEU A 177 6.04 10.73 9.68
CA LEU A 177 5.48 10.58 8.34
C LEU A 177 6.39 11.19 7.26
N ALA A 178 6.92 12.39 7.50
CA ALA A 178 7.85 13.04 6.57
C ALA A 178 9.14 12.22 6.35
N LYS A 179 9.65 11.54 7.39
CA LYS A 179 10.80 10.64 7.27
C LYS A 179 10.49 9.42 6.42
N GLU A 180 9.32 8.81 6.58
CA GLU A 180 8.90 7.65 5.78
C GLU A 180 8.71 8.03 4.31
N MET A 181 8.07 9.17 4.03
CA MET A 181 7.96 9.70 2.66
C MET A 181 9.33 9.92 2.02
N LYS A 182 10.27 10.51 2.76
CA LYS A 182 11.64 10.74 2.26
C LYS A 182 12.39 9.43 1.99
N GLN A 183 12.22 8.41 2.84
CA GLN A 183 12.77 7.07 2.63
C GLN A 183 12.18 6.37 1.40
N SER A 184 10.90 6.63 1.12
CA SER A 184 10.19 6.23 -0.12
C SER A 184 10.64 7.03 -1.36
N GLY A 185 11.56 7.97 -1.17
CA GLY A 185 12.18 8.78 -2.21
C GLY A 185 11.32 9.95 -2.67
N TYR A 186 10.39 10.44 -1.84
CA TYR A 186 9.71 11.72 -2.05
C TYR A 186 10.62 12.89 -1.67
N GLU A 187 10.52 13.99 -2.42
CA GLU A 187 11.25 15.22 -2.12
C GLU A 187 10.54 16.03 -1.03
N ILE A 188 10.90 15.76 0.23
CA ILE A 188 10.32 16.43 1.39
C ILE A 188 11.26 17.50 1.93
N ASP A 189 10.80 18.76 1.94
CA ASP A 189 11.45 19.86 2.64
C ASP A 189 11.09 19.83 4.12
N MET A 190 12.05 19.36 4.93
CA MET A 190 11.88 19.22 6.38
C MET A 190 11.72 20.57 7.09
N ASN A 191 12.11 21.70 6.48
CA ASN A 191 11.93 23.03 7.07
C ASN A 191 10.45 23.43 7.12
N LYS A 192 9.62 22.84 6.25
CA LYS A 192 8.16 23.06 6.25
C LYS A 192 7.46 22.37 7.43
N LEU A 193 8.18 21.58 8.24
CA LEU A 193 7.62 20.93 9.43
C LEU A 193 7.59 21.82 10.67
N ILE A 194 8.36 22.92 10.65
CA ILE A 194 8.46 23.92 11.71
C ILE A 194 7.27 24.89 11.63
#